data_AF-A0A166DGQ2-F1
#
_entry.id   AF-A0A166DGQ2-F1
#
_cell.length_a   1.000
_cell.length_b   1.000
_cell.length_c   1.000
_cell.angle_alpha   90.00
_cell.angle_beta   90.00
_cell.angle_gamma   90.00
#
_symmetry.space_group_name_H-M   'P 1'
#
loop_
_entity.id
_entity.type
_entity.pdbx_description
1 polymer ?
#
loop_
_entity_poly.entity_id
_entity_poly.type
_entity_poly.pdbx_seq_one_letter_code
_entity_poly.pdbx_strand_id
1 'polypeptide(L)' 'MVLIEKKLLPLRFGVAKLIDQAFAKGVKVAICSTSNEKAVCFIRFLTFDV' A
#
# COMPACT_ATOMS: atom_id res chain seq x y z
N MET A 1 4.40 -0.59 16.24
CA MET A 1 5.08 -0.63 14.93
C MET A 1 5.37 0.83 14.53
N VAL A 2 6.36 1.46 15.17
CA VAL A 2 6.35 2.92 15.33
C VAL A 2 6.51 3.70 14.01
N LEU A 3 7.36 3.22 13.10
CA LEU A 3 7.64 3.92 11.83
C LEU A 3 6.47 3.85 10.84
N ILE A 4 5.80 2.69 10.79
CA ILE A 4 4.64 2.46 9.93
C ILE A 4 3.44 3.25 10.46
N GLU A 5 3.14 3.13 11.76
CA GLU A 5 2.03 3.83 12.42
C GLU A 5 2.14 5.36 12.30
N LYS A 6 3.37 5.89 12.33
CA LYS A 6 3.63 7.33 12.17
C LYS A 6 3.72 7.80 10.72
N LYS A 7 3.46 6.94 9.73
CA LYS A 7 3.56 7.23 8.28
C LYS A 7 4.93 7.78 7.86
N LEU A 8 6.00 7.40 8.56
CA LEU A 8 7.36 7.91 8.30
C LEU A 8 8.10 7.11 7.22
N LEU A 9 7.46 6.09 6.66
CA LEU A 9 7.99 5.27 5.58
C LEU A 9 7.30 5.64 4.26
N PRO A 10 7.94 6.43 3.40
CA PRO A 10 7.35 6.82 2.13
C PRO A 10 7.23 5.62 1.19
N LEU A 11 6.22 5.67 0.33
CA LEU A 11 6.14 4.76 -0.81
C LEU A 11 7.32 4.99 -1.74
N ARG A 12 7.81 3.90 -2.35
CA ARG A 12 8.80 4.03 -3.42
C ARG A 12 8.19 4.81 -4.59
N PHE A 13 9.04 5.57 -5.28
CA PHE A 13 8.65 6.36 -6.43
C PHE A 13 7.91 5.49 -7.47
N GLY A 14 6.80 6.01 -8.00
CA GLY A 14 5.99 5.35 -9.02
C GLY A 14 5.00 4.29 -8.52
N VAL A 15 5.09 3.83 -7.26
CA VAL A 15 4.18 2.81 -6.71
C VAL A 15 2.73 3.30 -6.70
N ALA A 16 2.47 4.48 -6.16
CA ALA A 16 1.13 5.07 -6.13
C ALA A 16 0.54 5.22 -7.55
N LYS A 17 1.30 5.84 -8.46
CA LYS A 17 0.89 6.04 -9.85
C LYS A 17 0.53 4.72 -10.56
N LEU A 18 1.31 3.65 -10.33
CA LEU A 18 1.05 2.36 -10.97
C LEU A 18 -0.22 1.70 -10.43
N ILE A 19 -0.47 1.82 -9.13
CA ILE A 19 -1.66 1.30 -8.46
C ILE A 19 -2.91 2.08 -8.93
N ASP A 20 -2.83 3.41 -9.00
CA ASP A 20 -3.94 4.26 -9.49
C ASP A 20 -4.31 3.91 -10.94
N GLN A 21 -3.31 3.67 -11.79
CA GLN A 21 -3.53 3.23 -13.17
C GLN A 21 -4.18 1.84 -13.26
N ALA A 22 -3.87 0.94 -12.33
CA ALA A 22 -4.51 -0.38 -12.27
C ALA A 22 -5.98 -0.25 -11.86
N PHE A 23 -6.29 0.56 -10.84
CA PHE A 23 -7.67 0.82 -10.44
C PHE A 23 -8.49 1.52 -11.51
N ALA A 24 -7.92 2.53 -12.18
CA ALA A 24 -8.59 3.21 -13.28
C ALA A 24 -8.96 2.26 -14.44
N LYS A 25 -8.26 1.13 -14.57
CA LYS A 25 -8.54 0.08 -15.56
C LYS A 25 -9.39 -1.07 -15.02
N GLY A 26 -9.89 -0.99 -13.79
CA GLY A 26 -10.65 -2.06 -13.14
C GLY A 26 -9.82 -3.31 -12.82
N VAL A 27 -8.49 -3.20 -12.79
CA VAL A 27 -7.60 -4.32 -12.49
C VAL A 27 -7.54 -4.54 -10.98
N LYS A 28 -7.74 -5.79 -10.54
CA LYS A 28 -7.64 -6.16 -9.14
C LYS A 28 -6.18 -6.15 -8.69
N VAL A 29 -5.89 -5.49 -7.57
CA VAL A 29 -4.55 -5.42 -6.96
C VAL A 29 -4.59 -6.09 -5.59
N ALA A 30 -3.55 -6.87 -5.26
CA ALA A 30 -3.40 -7.54 -3.98
C ALA A 30 -1.98 -7.31 -3.42
N ILE A 31 -1.83 -7.43 -2.10
CA ILE A 31 -0.54 -7.39 -1.42
C ILE A 31 -0.21 -8.79 -0.91
N CYS A 32 0.89 -9.37 -1.41
CA CYS A 32 1.39 -10.67 -0.96
C CYS A 32 2.71 -10.45 -0.22
N SER A 33 2.74 -10.73 1.07
CA SER A 33 3.91 -10.50 1.92
C SER A 33 4.03 -11.60 2.97
N THR A 34 5.26 -12.00 3.29
CA THR A 34 5.57 -12.89 4.42
C THR A 34 5.66 -12.13 5.76
N SER A 35 5.50 -10.80 5.72
CA SER A 35 5.62 -9.93 6.88
C SER A 35 4.35 -9.97 7.76
N ASN A 36 4.41 -9.29 8.91
CA ASN A 36 3.30 -9.24 9.86
C ASN A 36 2.05 -8.59 9.24
N GLU A 37 0.90 -9.27 9.33
CA GLU A 37 -0.37 -8.83 8.76
C GLU A 37 -0.74 -7.39 9.16
N LYS A 38 -0.56 -7.00 10.43
CA LYS A 38 -0.90 -5.65 10.89
C LYS A 38 -0.08 -4.57 10.19
N ALA A 39 1.21 -4.83 9.95
CA ALA A 39 2.07 -3.91 9.23
C ALA A 39 1.67 -3.80 7.75
N VAL A 40 1.35 -4.94 7.13
CA VAL A 40 0.92 -5.01 5.73
C VAL A 40 -0.44 -4.34 5.52
N CYS A 41 -1.38 -4.55 6.44
CA CYS A 41 -2.71 -3.95 6.38
C CYS A 41 -2.65 -2.43 6.60
N PHE A 42 -1.72 -1.95 7.42
CA PHE A 42 -1.48 -0.50 7.54
C PHE A 42 -0.96 0.11 6.23
N ILE A 43 -0.04 -0.56 5.53
CA ILE A 43 0.44 -0.13 4.20
C ILE A 43 -0.72 -0.11 3.20
N ARG A 44 -1.63 -1.10 3.28
CA ARG A 44 -2.87 -1.11 2.49
C ARG A 44 -3.69 0.16 2.77
N PHE A 45 -3.93 0.48 4.02
CA PHE A 45 -4.73 1.66 4.42
C PHE A 45 -4.12 2.99 3.95
N LEU A 46 -2.79 3.08 3.83
CA LEU A 46 -2.12 4.29 3.36
C LEU A 46 -2.14 4.49 1.84
N THR A 47 -2.35 3.43 1.08
CA THR A 47 -2.15 3.42 -0.38
C THR A 47 -3.45 3.12 -1.14
N PHE A 48 -4.48 2.61 -0.46
CA PHE A 48 -5.69 2.04 -1.05
C PHE A 48 -6.93 2.51 -0.28
N ASP A 49 -7.20 3.81 -0.24
CA ASP A 49 -8.44 4.38 0.31
C ASP A 49 -9.50 4.43 -0.82
N VAL A 50 -10.13 3.26 -1.06
CA VAL A 50 -11.40 3.08 -1.78
C VAL A 50 -12.35 2.34 -0.84
#